data_AF-A0A6H1MX63-F1
#
_entry.id   AF-A0A6H1MX63-F1
#
_cell.length_a   1.000
_cell.length_b   1.000
_cell.length_c   1.000
_cell.angle_alpha   90.00
_cell.angle_beta   90.00
_cell.angle_gamma   90.00
#
_symmetry.space_group_name_H-M   'P 1'
#
loop_
_entity.id
_entity.type
_entity.pdbx_description
1 polymer ?
#
loop_
_entity_poly.entity_id
_entity_poly.type
_entity_poly.pdbx_seq_one_letter_code
_entity_poly.pdbx_strand_id
1 'polypeptide(L)'
;MTELSNPARSRALLIGAHSFTDPELEPLPAVARNLDRLAELLCDPSVWGLAAGHLSVLAEPERDQALEQVGRLADEAEDTLLVYYAGHGFAK
;
A
#
# COMPACT_ATOMS: atom_id res chain seq x y z
N MET A 1 5.55 17.60 22.45
CA MET A 1 4.73 17.74 21.23
C MET A 1 4.98 16.49 20.40
N THR A 2 3.93 15.79 19.98
CA THR A 2 4.08 14.66 19.06
C THR A 2 4.14 15.25 17.66
N GLU A 3 5.29 15.19 17.01
CA GLU A 3 5.39 15.53 15.59
C GLU A 3 4.72 14.42 14.77
N LEU A 4 3.91 14.82 13.80
CA LEU A 4 3.32 13.91 12.82
C LEU A 4 4.31 13.69 11.67
N SER A 5 4.20 12.55 10.98
CA SER A 5 5.03 12.23 9.81
C SER A 5 4.91 13.31 8.71
N ASN A 6 6.04 13.71 8.15
CA ASN A 6 6.14 14.68 7.07
C ASN A 6 5.79 14.03 5.70
N PRO A 7 4.67 14.40 5.05
CA PRO A 7 4.26 13.79 3.78
C PRO A 7 5.24 14.03 2.62
N ALA A 8 6.00 15.12 2.64
CA ALA A 8 6.99 15.40 1.61
C ALA A 8 8.22 14.48 1.69
N ARG A 9 8.46 13.86 2.85
CA ARG A 9 9.60 12.96 3.12
C ARG A 9 9.17 11.50 3.30
N SER A 10 7.87 11.25 3.20
CA SER A 10 7.28 9.93 3.38
C SER A 10 6.97 9.26 2.05
N ARG A 11 6.77 7.94 2.09
CA ARG A 11 6.29 7.10 0.98
C ARG A 11 5.16 6.22 1.46
N ALA A 12 4.26 5.84 0.55
CA ALA A 12 3.25 4.84 0.81
C ALA A 12 3.16 3.81 -0.31
N LEU A 13 2.94 2.56 0.08
CA LEU A 13 2.71 1.43 -0.81
C LEU A 13 1.43 0.71 -0.41
N LEU A 14 0.48 0.62 -1.34
CA LEU A 14 -0.75 -0.15 -1.18
C LEU A 14 -0.67 -1.42 -2.04
N ILE A 15 -0.80 -2.58 -1.42
CA ILE A 15 -0.70 -3.90 -2.05
C ILE A 15 -2.03 -4.62 -1.85
N GLY A 16 -2.64 -5.08 -2.94
CA GLY A 16 -3.86 -5.90 -2.89
C GLY A 16 -3.73 -7.20 -3.66
N ALA A 17 -4.15 -8.29 -3.05
CA ALA A 17 -4.43 -9.57 -3.69
C ALA A 17 -5.89 -9.94 -3.42
N HIS A 18 -6.67 -10.03 -4.49
CA HIS A 18 -8.13 -10.08 -4.49
C HIS A 18 -8.71 -11.02 -5.53
N SER A 19 -7.93 -11.43 -6.53
CA SER A 19 -8.24 -12.55 -7.40
C SER A 19 -7.34 -13.75 -7.09
N PHE A 20 -7.94 -14.94 -7.02
CA PHE A 20 -7.21 -16.18 -6.72
C PHE A 20 -7.63 -17.26 -7.72
N THR A 21 -6.66 -18.02 -8.19
CA THR A 21 -6.88 -19.18 -9.08
C THR A 21 -7.06 -20.47 -8.29
N ASP A 22 -6.62 -20.49 -7.03
CA ASP A 22 -6.83 -21.60 -6.11
C ASP A 22 -8.33 -21.67 -5.70
N PRO A 23 -9.03 -22.78 -5.97
CA PRO A 23 -10.44 -22.92 -5.62
C PRO A 23 -10.72 -22.90 -4.11
N GLU A 24 -9.72 -23.13 -3.25
CA GLU A 24 -9.88 -23.02 -1.79
C GLU A 24 -9.85 -21.56 -1.30
N LEU A 25 -9.49 -20.60 -2.17
CA LEU A 25 -9.39 -19.19 -1.83
C LEU A 25 -10.52 -18.39 -2.47
N GLU A 26 -11.44 -17.94 -1.62
CA GLU A 26 -12.51 -17.04 -2.05
C GLU A 26 -11.94 -15.70 -2.56
N PRO A 27 -12.49 -15.14 -3.65
CA PRO A 27 -12.09 -13.83 -4.14
C PRO A 27 -12.48 -12.73 -3.13
N LEU A 28 -11.68 -11.68 -3.06
CA LEU A 28 -11.83 -10.60 -2.08
C LEU A 28 -12.09 -9.25 -2.77
N PRO A 29 -13.20 -9.04 -3.51
CA PRO A 29 -13.42 -7.84 -4.32
C PRO A 29 -13.47 -6.53 -3.52
N ALA A 30 -13.59 -6.60 -2.20
CA ALA A 30 -13.47 -5.44 -1.31
C ALA A 30 -12.06 -4.85 -1.29
N VAL A 31 -11.02 -5.67 -1.51
CA VAL A 31 -9.62 -5.21 -1.52
C VAL A 31 -9.39 -4.18 -2.61
N ALA A 32 -9.86 -4.42 -3.84
CA ALA A 32 -9.76 -3.44 -4.93
C ALA A 32 -10.35 -2.07 -4.53
N ARG A 33 -11.56 -2.09 -3.95
CA ARG A 33 -12.22 -0.86 -3.45
C ARG A 33 -11.44 -0.19 -2.33
N ASN A 34 -10.80 -0.96 -1.46
CA ASN A 34 -9.98 -0.43 -0.38
C ASN A 34 -8.72 0.25 -0.92
N LEU A 35 -8.06 -0.31 -1.94
CA LEU A 35 -6.89 0.31 -2.57
C LEU A 35 -7.25 1.69 -3.14
N ASP A 36 -8.33 1.77 -3.92
CA ASP A 36 -8.79 3.03 -4.50
C ASP A 36 -9.09 4.06 -3.41
N ARG A 37 -9.87 3.66 -2.40
CA ARG A 37 -10.30 4.59 -1.35
C ARG A 37 -9.15 5.04 -0.45
N LEU A 38 -8.20 4.15 -0.15
CA LEU A 38 -7.02 4.52 0.61
C LEU A 38 -6.10 5.43 -0.21
N ALA A 39 -5.94 5.19 -1.51
CA ALA A 39 -5.15 6.06 -2.37
C ALA A 39 -5.66 7.50 -2.34
N GLU A 40 -6.98 7.69 -2.49
CA GLU A 40 -7.63 9.00 -2.36
C GLU A 40 -7.36 9.64 -0.99
N LEU A 41 -7.58 8.89 0.10
CA LEU A 41 -7.45 9.40 1.46
C LEU A 41 -6.00 9.76 1.82
N LEU A 42 -5.01 8.97 1.40
CA LEU A 42 -3.60 9.27 1.72
C LEU A 42 -3.12 10.53 0.99
N CYS A 43 -3.65 10.81 -0.21
CA CYS A 43 -3.35 12.03 -0.95
C CYS A 43 -4.16 13.26 -0.50
N ASP A 44 -5.25 13.07 0.24
CA ASP A 44 -6.09 14.17 0.73
C ASP A 44 -5.32 15.02 1.77
N PRO A 45 -5.13 16.34 1.54
CA PRO A 45 -4.45 17.25 2.47
C PRO A 45 -5.09 17.34 3.86
N SER A 46 -6.37 16.99 4.00
CA SER A 46 -7.07 16.97 5.28
C SER A 46 -6.81 15.69 6.10
N VAL A 47 -6.21 14.67 5.49
CA VAL A 47 -5.88 13.39 6.12
C VAL A 47 -4.37 13.24 6.30
N TRP A 48 -3.60 13.24 5.21
CA TRP A 48 -2.13 13.18 5.25
C TRP A 48 -1.47 14.09 4.22
N GLY A 49 -2.07 14.26 3.03
CA GLY A 49 -1.53 15.13 1.98
C GLY A 49 -0.29 14.58 1.30
N LEU A 50 -0.18 13.24 1.18
CA LEU A 50 0.91 12.60 0.48
C LEU A 50 0.87 12.97 -1.01
N ALA A 51 1.99 13.46 -1.56
CA ALA A 51 2.06 13.76 -2.98
C ALA A 51 1.78 12.50 -3.81
N ALA A 52 1.05 12.61 -4.92
CA ALA A 52 0.70 11.46 -5.75
C ALA A 52 1.93 10.65 -6.22
N GLY A 53 3.08 11.32 -6.45
CA GLY A 53 4.34 10.64 -6.79
C GLY A 53 5.00 9.89 -5.64
N HIS A 54 4.54 10.05 -4.39
CA HIS A 54 5.02 9.33 -3.22
C HIS A 54 4.13 8.15 -2.83
N LEU A 55 3.02 7.95 -3.56
CA LEU A 55 2.10 6.83 -3.40
C LEU A 55 2.29 5.83 -4.55
N SER A 56 2.51 4.56 -4.21
CA SER A 56 2.50 3.45 -5.16
C SER A 56 1.34 2.51 -4.84
N VAL A 57 0.62 2.06 -5.86
CA VAL A 57 -0.47 1.07 -5.72
C VAL A 57 -0.14 -0.13 -6.61
N LEU A 58 -0.12 -1.31 -6.01
CA LEU A 58 0.08 -2.59 -6.67
C LEU A 58 -1.17 -3.45 -6.46
N ALA A 59 -2.03 -3.50 -7.47
CA ALA A 59 -3.16 -4.42 -7.51
C ALA A 59 -2.73 -5.71 -8.21
N GLU A 60 -2.92 -6.85 -7.55
CA GLU A 60 -2.52 -8.18 -8.02
C GLU A 60 -1.01 -8.33 -8.37
N PRO A 61 -0.06 -7.82 -7.57
CA PRO A 61 1.34 -8.02 -7.89
C PRO A 61 1.80 -9.45 -7.60
N GLU A 62 2.81 -9.88 -8.33
CA GLU A 62 3.61 -11.04 -7.93
C GLU A 62 4.37 -10.73 -6.63
N ARG A 63 4.64 -11.77 -5.83
CA ARG A 63 5.34 -11.62 -4.54
C ARG A 63 6.66 -10.86 -4.68
N ASP A 64 7.49 -11.23 -5.65
CA ASP A 64 8.83 -10.64 -5.78
C ASP A 64 8.76 -9.18 -6.24
N GLN A 65 7.78 -8.83 -7.06
CA GLN A 65 7.50 -7.45 -7.44
C GLN A 65 7.11 -6.61 -6.22
N ALA A 66 6.24 -7.13 -5.35
CA ALA A 66 5.84 -6.44 -4.12
C ALA A 66 7.04 -6.21 -3.19
N LEU A 67 7.88 -7.23 -2.98
CA LEU A 67 9.06 -7.14 -2.12
C LEU A 67 10.11 -6.17 -2.66
N GLU A 68 10.36 -6.18 -3.97
CA GLU A 68 11.27 -5.22 -4.62
C GLU A 68 10.78 -3.78 -4.44
N GLN A 69 9.47 -3.53 -4.61
CA GLN A 69 8.90 -2.20 -4.40
C GLN A 69 8.94 -1.75 -2.95
N VAL A 70 8.73 -2.66 -1.99
CA VAL A 70 8.92 -2.35 -0.55
C VAL A 70 10.37 -1.91 -0.30
N GLY A 71 11.36 -2.67 -0.81
CA GLY A 71 12.77 -2.33 -0.65
C GLY A 71 13.12 -0.97 -1.23
N ARG A 72 12.72 -0.71 -2.48
CA ARG A 72 12.95 0.58 -3.15
C ARG A 72 12.35 1.75 -2.36
N LEU A 73 11.10 1.63 -1.92
CA LEU A 73 10.43 2.72 -1.19
C LEU A 73 10.97 2.89 0.22
N ALA A 74 11.53 1.84 0.84
CA ALA A 74 12.23 1.94 2.12
C ALA A 74 13.52 2.75 1.98
N ASP A 75 14.26 2.59 0.87
CA ASP A 75 15.45 3.39 0.58
C ASP A 75 15.11 4.87 0.25
N GLU A 76 13.96 5.13 -0.35
CA GLU A 76 13.52 6.48 -0.74
C GLU A 76 12.82 7.28 0.38
N ALA A 77 12.24 6.60 1.36
CA ALA A 77 11.54 7.25 2.46
C ALA A 77 12.54 7.82 3.48
N GLU A 78 12.52 9.13 3.67
CA GLU A 78 13.42 9.81 4.61
C GLU A 78 12.78 10.08 5.98
N ASP A 79 11.48 9.79 6.13
CA ASP A 79 10.72 9.98 7.36
C ASP A 79 9.87 8.75 7.68
N THR A 80 8.81 8.49 6.91
CA THR A 80 7.91 7.35 7.13
C THR A 80 7.65 6.58 5.84
N LEU A 81 7.73 5.25 5.90
CA LEU A 81 7.16 4.35 4.89
C LEU A 81 5.89 3.70 5.46
N LEU A 82 4.75 3.95 4.81
CA LEU A 82 3.52 3.21 5.04
C LEU A 82 3.42 2.04 4.06
N VAL A 83 3.32 0.81 4.56
CA VAL A 83 3.00 -0.36 3.73
C VAL A 83 1.66 -0.92 4.16
N TYR A 84 0.71 -0.98 3.23
CA TYR A 84 -0.58 -1.61 3.39
C TYR A 84 -0.64 -2.86 2.52
N TYR A 85 -1.01 -3.99 3.12
CA TYR A 85 -1.28 -5.22 2.39
C TYR A 85 -2.69 -5.70 2.75
N ALA A 86 -3.45 -6.12 1.73
CA ALA A 86 -4.72 -6.80 1.90
C ALA A 86 -4.87 -7.97 0.93
N GLY A 87 -5.21 -9.13 1.49
CA GLY A 87 -5.37 -10.39 0.77
C GLY A 87 -5.43 -11.53 1.78
N HIS A 88 -5.41 -12.77 1.30
CA HIS A 88 -5.26 -13.93 2.19
C HIS A 88 -3.89 -13.93 2.86
N GLY A 89 -3.86 -14.20 4.16
CA GLY A 89 -2.65 -14.30 4.95
C GLY A 89 -2.51 -15.71 5.51
N PHE A 90 -1.34 -16.32 5.34
CA PHE A 90 -1.04 -17.65 5.86
C PHE A 90 0.11 -17.55 6.85
N ALA A 91 -0.12 -18.02 8.07
CA ALA A 91 0.97 -18.35 8.98
C ALA A 91 1.29 -19.84 8.76
N LYS A 92 2.53 -20.15 8.41
CA LYS A 92 3.04 -21.51 8.56
C LYS A 92 3.31 -21.79 10.03
#